data_AF-A0A0N5CSF9-F1
#
_entry.id   AF-A0A0N5CSF9-F1
#
_cell.length_a   1.000
_cell.length_b   1.000
_cell.length_c   1.000
_cell.angle_alpha   90.00
_cell.angle_beta   90.00
_cell.angle_gamma   90.00
#
_symmetry.space_group_name_H-M   'P 1'
#
loop_
_entity.id
_entity.type
_entity.pdbx_description
1 polymer ?
#
loop_
_entity_poly.entity_id
_entity_poly.type
_entity_poly.pdbx_seq_one_letter_code
_entity_poly.pdbx_strand_id
1 'polypeptide(L)'
;MIYQIIKYFSQQKKSKPNHAVTVVEGQPLPENGTCRHYKKSYRWFRFACCGKLYPCDLCHKDAEKDHETKLANRIVCGFCSKEQPFQKTKPCINCKENVTHRKSRFWEGGKGCRDGTVMSRQCLS
;
A
#
# COMPACT_ATOMS: atom_id res chain seq x y z
N MET A 1 -23.77 38.16 -14.15
CA MET A 1 -23.19 37.02 -14.90
C MET A 1 -21.72 36.80 -14.51
N ILE A 2 -21.45 36.41 -13.25
CA ILE A 2 -20.08 36.20 -12.73
C ILE A 2 -20.01 34.86 -11.93
N TYR A 3 -21.17 34.30 -11.56
CA TYR A 3 -21.30 33.13 -10.68
C TYR A 3 -21.21 31.76 -11.37
N GLN A 4 -20.86 31.70 -12.66
CA GLN A 4 -20.84 30.44 -13.43
C GLN A 4 -19.44 29.89 -13.74
N ILE A 5 -18.36 30.55 -13.31
CA ILE A 5 -16.98 30.19 -13.69
C ILE A 5 -16.27 29.31 -12.62
N ILE A 6 -16.75 29.26 -11.37
CA ILE A 6 -15.98 28.67 -10.23
C ILE A 6 -16.30 27.18 -9.93
N LYS A 7 -17.15 26.49 -10.71
CA LYS A 7 -17.33 25.02 -10.54
C LYS A 7 -16.44 24.17 -11.46
N TYR A 8 -15.42 24.80 -12.02
CA TYR A 8 -14.35 24.19 -12.80
C TYR A 8 -13.25 23.61 -11.88
N PHE A 9 -13.57 22.64 -11.03
CA PHE A 9 -12.55 21.85 -10.33
C PHE A 9 -12.79 20.35 -10.56
N SER A 10 -12.19 19.92 -11.67
CA SER A 10 -11.80 18.57 -12.08
C SER A 10 -12.50 17.40 -11.40
N GLN A 11 -13.38 16.75 -12.16
CA GLN A 11 -13.76 15.36 -11.96
C GLN A 11 -12.50 14.48 -12.06
N GLN A 12 -11.89 14.10 -10.94
CA GLN A 12 -10.89 13.02 -10.93
C GLN A 12 -11.62 11.68 -11.01
N LYS A 13 -12.14 11.34 -12.19
CA LYS A 13 -12.61 9.98 -12.52
C LYS A 13 -11.40 9.06 -12.53
N LYS A 14 -11.16 8.46 -11.38
CA LYS A 14 -10.15 7.44 -11.16
C LYS A 14 -10.45 6.24 -12.05
N SER A 15 -9.59 5.98 -13.04
CA SER A 15 -9.68 4.81 -13.92
C SER A 15 -9.71 3.51 -13.11
N LYS A 16 -10.61 2.61 -13.51
CA LYS A 16 -10.69 1.24 -12.99
C LYS A 16 -9.53 0.45 -13.61
N PRO A 17 -8.55 -0.06 -12.84
CA PRO A 17 -7.54 -0.93 -13.42
C PRO A 17 -8.21 -2.24 -13.86
N ASN A 18 -8.03 -2.60 -15.13
CA ASN A 18 -8.45 -3.89 -15.67
C ASN A 18 -7.84 -5.01 -14.82
N HIS A 19 -8.70 -5.86 -14.27
CA HIS A 19 -8.38 -6.92 -13.30
C HIS A 19 -7.76 -8.14 -14.01
N ALA A 20 -6.66 -7.92 -14.71
CA ALA A 20 -5.83 -8.99 -15.28
C ALA A 20 -4.35 -8.66 -15.03
N VAL A 21 -4.00 -8.51 -13.75
CA VAL A 21 -2.59 -8.39 -13.37
C VAL A 21 -1.99 -9.79 -13.36
N THR A 22 -1.10 -10.05 -14.32
CA THR A 22 -0.33 -11.28 -14.35
C THR A 22 0.77 -11.20 -13.29
N VAL A 23 0.71 -12.09 -12.30
CA VAL A 23 1.68 -12.17 -11.22
C VAL A 23 2.80 -13.11 -11.68
N VAL A 24 4.01 -12.57 -11.87
CA VAL A 24 5.20 -13.34 -12.27
C VAL A 24 6.18 -13.35 -11.12
N GLU A 25 6.50 -14.54 -10.58
CA GLU A 25 7.48 -14.67 -9.51
C GLU A 25 8.83 -14.06 -9.92
N GLY A 26 9.46 -13.32 -9.01
CA GLY A 26 10.72 -12.61 -9.24
C GLY A 26 10.56 -11.18 -9.76
N GLN A 27 9.38 -10.80 -10.27
CA GLN A 27 9.10 -9.43 -10.74
C GLN A 27 8.28 -8.65 -9.70
N PRO A 28 8.47 -7.33 -9.57
CA PRO A 28 7.64 -6.51 -8.70
C PRO A 28 6.22 -6.36 -9.27
N LEU A 29 5.25 -6.23 -8.37
CA LEU A 29 3.88 -5.88 -8.75
C LEU A 29 3.81 -4.40 -9.17
N PRO A 30 2.80 -4.00 -9.96
CA PRO A 30 2.55 -2.60 -10.27
C PRO A 30 2.48 -1.77 -8.97
N GLU A 31 3.18 -0.62 -8.95
CA GLU A 31 3.30 0.24 -7.75
C GLU A 31 3.72 -0.51 -6.48
N ASN A 32 4.54 -1.57 -6.62
CA ASN A 32 4.94 -2.50 -5.55
C ASN A 32 3.75 -3.10 -4.79
N GLY A 33 2.61 -3.26 -5.46
CA GLY A 33 1.38 -3.82 -4.89
C GLY A 33 0.64 -2.89 -3.93
N THR A 34 0.99 -1.59 -3.91
CA THR A 34 0.24 -0.61 -3.12
C THR A 34 -1.13 -0.32 -3.72
N CYS A 35 -2.00 0.29 -2.92
CA CYS A 35 -3.29 0.77 -3.40
C CYS A 35 -3.63 2.12 -2.78
N ARG A 36 -4.71 2.73 -3.26
CA ARG A 36 -5.20 4.04 -2.78
C ARG A 36 -5.59 4.02 -1.30
N HIS A 37 -6.02 2.87 -0.78
CA HIS A 37 -6.39 2.70 0.62
C HIS A 37 -5.16 2.61 1.53
N TYR A 38 -4.15 1.83 1.11
CA TYR A 38 -2.96 1.56 1.91
C TYR A 38 -1.68 1.78 1.09
N LYS A 39 -1.26 3.04 1.01
CA LYS A 39 -0.02 3.45 0.30
C LYS A 39 1.27 2.89 0.88
N LYS A 40 1.22 2.37 2.11
CA LYS A 40 2.37 1.84 2.85
C LYS A 40 2.29 0.31 3.06
N SER A 41 1.46 -0.36 2.27
CA SER A 41 1.28 -1.81 2.28
C SER A 41 1.71 -2.35 0.93
N TYR A 42 2.71 -3.22 0.90
CA TYR A 42 3.29 -3.80 -0.31
C TYR A 42 2.95 -5.29 -0.39
N ARG A 43 1.70 -5.62 -0.06
CA ARG A 43 1.21 -6.99 0.00
C ARG A 43 -0.13 -7.06 -0.71
N TRP A 44 -0.27 -8.09 -1.54
CA TRP A 44 -1.58 -8.54 -2.00
C TRP A 44 -1.99 -9.73 -1.15
N PHE A 45 -3.28 -9.88 -0.93
CA PHE A 45 -3.87 -10.92 -0.09
C PHE A 45 -4.59 -11.92 -0.96
N ARG A 46 -4.34 -13.20 -0.71
CA ARG A 46 -5.17 -14.27 -1.25
C ARG A 46 -6.30 -14.56 -0.28
N PHE A 47 -7.49 -14.07 -0.61
CA PHE A 47 -8.65 -14.24 0.25
C PHE A 47 -9.16 -15.68 0.17
N ALA A 48 -9.38 -16.31 1.34
CA ALA A 48 -9.82 -17.71 1.40
C ALA A 48 -11.27 -17.91 0.93
N CYS A 49 -12.09 -16.85 0.85
CA CYS A 49 -13.47 -16.93 0.38
C CYS A 49 -13.56 -17.19 -1.13
N CYS A 50 -12.75 -16.53 -1.95
CA CYS A 50 -12.82 -16.59 -3.42
C CYS A 50 -11.52 -17.02 -4.09
N GLY A 51 -10.43 -17.15 -3.34
CA GLY A 51 -9.09 -17.50 -3.86
C GLY A 51 -8.42 -16.40 -4.69
N LYS A 52 -9.09 -15.25 -4.89
CA LYS A 52 -8.60 -14.10 -5.67
C LYS A 52 -7.61 -13.26 -4.87
N LEU A 53 -6.81 -12.48 -5.61
CA LEU A 53 -5.78 -11.60 -5.06
C LEU A 53 -6.22 -10.13 -5.08
N TYR A 54 -6.12 -9.45 -3.94
CA TYR A 54 -6.36 -8.01 -3.85
C TYR A 54 -5.34 -7.31 -2.96
N PRO A 55 -5.00 -6.03 -3.20
CA PRO A 55 -4.06 -5.28 -2.36
C PRO A 55 -4.57 -5.05 -0.94
N CYS A 56 -5.88 -5.06 -0.72
CA CYS A 56 -6.48 -4.98 0.61
C CYS A 56 -7.94 -5.48 0.66
N ASP A 57 -8.46 -5.56 1.87
CA ASP A 57 -9.84 -5.88 2.22
C ASP A 57 -10.86 -4.88 1.64
N LEU A 58 -10.56 -3.59 1.65
CA LEU A 58 -11.42 -2.57 1.03
C LEU A 58 -11.50 -2.76 -0.49
N CYS A 59 -10.36 -2.99 -1.15
CA CYS A 59 -10.34 -3.28 -2.59
C CYS A 59 -11.08 -4.58 -2.92
N HIS A 60 -10.99 -5.59 -2.05
CA HIS A 60 -11.75 -6.82 -2.20
C HIS A 60 -13.26 -6.56 -2.06
N LYS A 61 -13.71 -5.83 -1.03
CA LYS A 61 -15.13 -5.50 -0.81
C LYS A 61 -15.73 -4.67 -1.95
N ASP A 62 -14.96 -3.76 -2.52
CA ASP A 62 -15.41 -2.94 -3.65
C ASP A 62 -15.60 -3.77 -4.93
N ALA A 63 -14.75 -4.78 -5.12
CA ALA A 63 -14.78 -5.66 -6.29
C ALA A 63 -15.78 -6.82 -6.14
N GLU A 64 -15.92 -7.37 -4.93
CA GLU A 64 -16.70 -8.56 -4.64
C GLU A 64 -17.74 -8.25 -3.56
N LYS A 65 -19.01 -8.13 -3.97
CA LYS A 65 -20.13 -7.78 -3.07
C LYS A 65 -20.94 -9.00 -2.61
N ASP A 66 -20.74 -10.14 -3.25
CA ASP A 66 -21.63 -11.30 -3.15
C ASP A 66 -21.16 -12.36 -2.15
N HIS A 67 -20.17 -12.08 -1.30
CA HIS A 67 -19.73 -13.01 -0.26
C HIS A 67 -19.19 -12.35 1.00
N GLU A 68 -19.30 -13.09 2.10
CA GLU A 68 -18.71 -12.71 3.38
C GLU A 68 -17.18 -12.73 3.32
N THR A 69 -16.57 -11.65 3.78
CA THR A 69 -15.11 -11.49 3.78
C THR A 69 -14.46 -12.35 4.86
N LYS A 70 -13.81 -13.44 4.44
CA LYS A 70 -12.91 -14.22 5.32
C LYS A 70 -11.51 -13.65 5.32
N LEU A 71 -10.80 -13.75 6.45
CA LEU A 71 -9.42 -13.32 6.55
C LEU A 71 -8.51 -14.13 5.61
N ALA A 72 -7.53 -13.46 5.01
CA ALA A 72 -6.54 -14.07 4.15
C ALA A 72 -5.42 -14.72 4.97
N ASN A 73 -5.13 -15.99 4.68
CA ASN A 73 -4.03 -16.74 5.31
C ASN A 73 -2.71 -16.65 4.55
N ARG A 74 -2.75 -16.15 3.30
CA ARG A 74 -1.59 -16.03 2.41
C ARG A 74 -1.50 -14.63 1.81
N ILE A 75 -0.27 -14.20 1.56
CA ILE A 75 0.04 -12.93 0.92
C ILE A 75 0.98 -13.14 -0.27
N VAL A 76 0.91 -12.24 -1.25
CA VAL A 76 1.87 -12.12 -2.34
C VAL A 76 2.70 -10.86 -2.10
N CYS A 77 4.03 -11.00 -2.16
CA CYS A 77 4.96 -9.89 -1.96
C CYS A 77 4.88 -8.90 -3.12
N GLY A 78 4.75 -7.61 -2.82
CA GLY A 78 4.74 -6.55 -3.83
C GLY A 78 6.06 -6.34 -4.57
N PHE A 79 7.19 -6.79 -4.03
CA PHE A 79 8.53 -6.55 -4.60
C PHE A 79 9.04 -7.70 -5.48
N CYS A 80 8.64 -8.94 -5.18
CA CYS A 80 9.12 -10.12 -5.91
C CYS A 80 7.99 -11.07 -6.31
N SER A 81 6.73 -10.68 -6.10
CA SER A 81 5.54 -11.47 -6.45
C SER A 81 5.49 -12.89 -5.87
N LYS A 82 6.29 -13.17 -4.83
CA LYS A 82 6.30 -14.49 -4.18
C LYS A 82 5.11 -14.63 -3.24
N GLU A 83 4.37 -15.72 -3.40
CA GLU A 83 3.32 -16.10 -2.45
C GLU A 83 3.93 -16.74 -1.19
N GLN A 84 3.44 -16.34 -0.02
CA GLN A 84 3.95 -16.76 1.28
C GLN A 84 2.83 -16.72 2.35
N PRO A 85 3.00 -17.42 3.49
CA PRO A 85 2.05 -17.34 4.60
C PRO A 85 1.97 -15.91 5.13
N PHE A 86 0.78 -15.49 5.59
CA PHE A 86 0.66 -14.18 6.22
C PHE A 86 1.48 -14.13 7.51
N GLN A 87 2.44 -13.20 7.56
CA GLN A 87 3.26 -12.92 8.74
C GLN A 87 3.22 -11.41 9.00
N LYS A 88 2.85 -11.00 10.23
CA LYS A 88 2.58 -9.59 10.54
C LYS A 88 3.83 -8.71 10.55
N THR A 89 4.95 -9.25 11.03
CA THR A 89 6.17 -8.47 11.35
C THR A 89 7.41 -8.93 10.58
N LYS A 90 7.37 -10.11 9.98
CA LYS A 90 8.51 -10.68 9.26
C LYS A 90 8.57 -10.14 7.83
N PRO A 91 9.78 -9.89 7.30
CA PRO A 91 9.95 -9.51 5.90
C PRO A 91 9.59 -10.67 4.96
N CYS A 92 9.58 -10.40 3.65
CA CYS A 92 9.39 -11.44 2.66
C CYS A 92 10.45 -12.55 2.78
N ILE A 93 10.02 -13.81 2.73
CA ILE A 93 10.90 -14.98 2.82
C ILE A 93 11.90 -15.04 1.66
N ASN A 94 11.52 -14.52 0.49
CA ASN A 94 12.35 -14.55 -0.72
C ASN A 94 13.28 -13.34 -0.83
N CYS A 95 12.74 -12.13 -1.00
CA CYS A 95 13.54 -10.93 -1.23
C CYS A 95 13.99 -10.19 0.05
N LYS A 96 13.54 -10.62 1.24
CA LYS A 96 13.84 -10.01 2.54
C LYS A 96 13.37 -8.56 2.71
N GLU A 97 12.62 -8.04 1.75
CA GLU A 97 12.04 -6.70 1.80
C GLU A 97 10.83 -6.63 2.73
N ASN A 98 10.59 -5.47 3.32
CA ASN A 98 9.48 -5.27 4.24
C ASN A 98 8.18 -5.01 3.50
N VAL A 99 7.27 -5.98 3.55
CA VAL A 99 5.94 -5.87 2.89
C VAL A 99 4.96 -4.95 3.64
N THR A 100 5.34 -4.48 4.82
CA THR A 100 4.62 -3.47 5.60
C THR A 100 5.60 -2.40 6.07
N HIS A 101 5.09 -1.18 6.26
CA HIS A 101 5.87 -0.09 6.81
C HIS A 101 6.39 -0.40 8.21
N ARG A 102 7.71 -0.33 8.40
CA ARG A 102 8.34 -0.40 9.72
C ARG A 102 8.09 0.89 10.49
N LYS A 103 7.58 0.78 11.71
CA LYS A 103 7.52 1.91 12.64
C LYS A 103 8.94 2.16 13.18
N SER A 104 9.41 3.39 13.12
CA SER A 104 10.65 3.83 13.77
C SER A 104 10.32 4.56 15.08
N ARG A 105 11.24 4.46 16.06
CA ARG A 105 11.18 5.29 17.27
C ARG A 105 11.66 6.73 17.00
N PHE A 106 12.48 6.92 15.98
CA PHE A 106 13.03 8.22 15.59
C PHE A 106 12.13 8.92 14.56
N TRP A 107 12.08 10.25 14.63
CA TRP A 107 11.40 11.12 13.67
C TRP A 107 11.94 10.86 12.25
N GLU A 108 11.08 10.54 11.30
CA GLU A 108 11.51 10.22 9.91
C GLU A 108 12.42 8.98 9.77
N GLY A 109 12.24 7.95 10.60
CA GLY A 109 12.87 6.66 10.29
C GLY A 109 14.35 6.55 10.63
N GLY A 110 14.92 7.54 11.31
CA GLY A 110 16.38 7.67 11.52
C GLY A 110 17.08 8.55 10.49
N LYS A 111 16.36 9.04 9.49
CA LYS A 111 16.93 9.75 8.32
C LYS A 111 16.75 11.27 8.36
N GLY A 112 15.93 11.78 9.28
CA GLY A 112 15.75 13.22 9.46
C GLY A 112 17.00 13.83 10.07
N CYS A 113 17.90 14.33 9.22
CA CYS A 113 18.87 15.33 9.67
C CYS A 113 18.05 16.60 9.91
N ARG A 114 17.85 16.97 11.19
CA ARG A 114 17.21 18.25 11.52
C ARG A 114 17.98 19.34 10.78
N ASP A 115 17.27 20.08 9.94
CA ASP A 115 17.88 21.19 9.22
C ASP A 115 18.28 22.26 10.24
N GLY A 116 19.60 22.43 10.43
CA GLY A 116 20.16 23.38 11.40
C GLY A 116 19.78 24.83 11.11
N THR A 117 19.32 25.12 9.90
CA THR A 117 18.88 26.46 9.46
C THR A 117 17.51 26.85 10.05
N VAL A 118 16.65 25.88 10.33
CA VAL A 118 15.32 26.08 10.93
C VAL A 118 15.28 25.77 12.43
N MET A 119 16.40 25.33 13.02
CA MET A 119 16.49 25.09 14.45
C MET A 119 16.61 26.41 15.21
N SER A 120 15.75 26.59 16.22
CA SER A 120 15.86 27.70 17.18
C SER A 120 17.20 27.64 17.90
N ARG A 121 17.91 28.77 17.98
CA ARG A 121 19.23 28.90 18.64
C ARG A 121 19.15 28.94 20.18
N GLN A 122 17.97 28.74 20.75
CA GLN A 122 17.69 28.97 22.17
C GLN A 122 18.01 27.76 23.07
N CYS A 123 19.16 27.11 22.83
CA CYS A 123 19.69 26.03 23.66
C CYS A 123 21.19 26.23 23.97
N LEU A 124 21.62 27.48 24.10
CA LEU A 124 22.89 27.84 24.74
C LEU A 124 22.55 28.56 26.04
N SER A 125 22.51 27.79 27.12
CA SER A 125 22.58 28.27 28.51
C SER A 125 23.59 27.44 29.24
#